data_AF-A0AAE9DRT0-F1
#
_entry.id   AF-A0AAE9DRT0-F1
#
_cell.length_a   1.000
_cell.length_b   1.000
_cell.length_c   1.000
_cell.angle_alpha   90.00
_cell.angle_beta   90.00
_cell.angle_gamma   90.00
#
_symmetry.space_group_name_H-M   'P 1'
#
loop_
_entity.id
_entity.type
_entity.pdbx_description
1 polymer ?
#
loop_
_entity_poly.entity_id
_entity_poly.type
_entity_poly.pdbx_seq_one_letter_code
_entity_poly.pdbx_strand_id
1 'polypeptide(L)'
;MPISTLLMDLYRRNVQLYGTIMLKCRPFYLFIIFLVFLHIFIHPLPVLRRVRNAYTYKMKELDNDEMDLFFVSAYYYGNEYSFYENQVSLTFLAPRDAHWDRRKIIVIRSNGSNSVLEPMKVHRATPHNICKFVTITGTVTLKDDLMDLEILVNKNIAGLRYLPADNKQRDLVVCTPPIYNNVRWQSILLIAHIYARFNGHLQLYLSNSKPAFFDLLEELKRHTGISVSPFPDFFGNSQLDEIEFGGITVASSDCLSKYKSSASFIAFLEWDEFLIPTRFSSFFDEFANFFESEIFVGLLEYKNSKGVSKIVSRPFNIGSIWLNEPVERPYKLKTKKMGQNTSKIYEVDESVDLDSMTRGKFPGAEDLKSSDRQAIARDIKKTISTPKIASILARLRNETIIQCSKSYATYYTSTTSRLVCPGAYMCNAPRNYTCIKSKTNFKLLKYTTNFYQLESKGFESTVCP
;
A
#
# COMPACT_ATOMS: atom_id res chain seq x y z
N MET A 1 92.26 -43.20 12.96
CA MET A 1 91.25 -44.26 13.18
C MET A 1 91.18 -44.56 14.67
N PRO A 2 90.02 -44.80 15.33
CA PRO A 2 88.62 -44.61 14.91
C PRO A 2 87.82 -43.75 15.93
N ILE A 3 87.29 -42.60 15.51
CA ILE A 3 86.35 -41.77 16.31
C ILE A 3 84.88 -42.06 15.91
N SER A 4 84.64 -42.78 14.80
CA SER A 4 83.29 -42.98 14.25
C SER A 4 82.48 -44.08 14.94
N THR A 5 83.11 -45.01 15.67
CA THR A 5 82.41 -46.12 16.33
C THR A 5 81.77 -45.70 17.66
N LEU A 6 82.40 -44.80 18.42
CA LEU A 6 81.87 -44.35 19.71
C LEU A 6 80.62 -43.46 19.56
N LEU A 7 80.57 -42.63 18.51
CA LEU A 7 79.44 -41.74 18.25
C LEU A 7 78.20 -42.51 17.76
N MET A 8 78.41 -43.57 16.98
CA MET A 8 77.34 -44.47 16.50
C MET A 8 76.70 -45.27 17.65
N ASP A 9 77.49 -45.74 18.63
CA ASP A 9 76.95 -46.48 19.78
C ASP A 9 76.19 -45.59 20.77
N LEU A 10 76.63 -44.35 20.98
CA LEU A 10 75.89 -43.35 21.78
C LEU A 10 74.55 -42.96 21.12
N TYR A 11 74.53 -42.79 19.79
CA TYR A 11 73.30 -42.54 19.04
C TYR A 11 72.33 -43.73 19.13
N ARG A 12 72.83 -44.96 18.97
CA ARG A 12 72.01 -46.18 19.03
C ARG A 12 71.42 -46.41 20.43
N ARG A 13 72.16 -46.12 21.51
CA ARG A 13 71.65 -46.20 22.89
C ARG A 13 70.60 -45.12 23.20
N ASN A 14 70.80 -43.89 22.74
CA ASN A 14 69.83 -42.81 22.96
C ASN A 14 68.52 -43.03 22.17
N VAL A 15 68.60 -43.59 20.96
CA VAL A 15 67.42 -43.94 20.15
C VAL A 15 66.62 -45.10 20.77
N GLN A 16 67.28 -46.11 21.34
CA GLN A 16 66.59 -47.17 22.08
C GLN A 16 65.93 -46.64 23.36
N LEU A 17 66.59 -45.75 24.10
CA LEU A 17 66.02 -45.16 25.31
C LEU A 17 64.78 -44.29 24.99
N TYR A 18 64.85 -43.44 23.96
CA TYR A 18 63.72 -42.65 23.48
C TYR A 18 62.56 -43.51 22.95
N GLY A 19 62.86 -44.59 22.23
CA GLY A 19 61.84 -45.55 21.75
C GLY A 19 61.09 -46.22 22.90
N THR A 20 61.79 -46.55 23.98
CA THR A 20 61.20 -47.23 25.15
C THR A 20 60.36 -46.27 26.00
N ILE A 21 60.79 -45.02 26.14
CA ILE A 21 60.04 -43.95 26.82
C ILE A 21 58.76 -43.61 26.03
N MET A 22 58.85 -43.46 24.71
CA MET A 22 57.68 -43.21 23.85
C MET A 22 56.68 -44.37 23.87
N LEU A 23 57.12 -45.63 23.91
CA LEU A 23 56.22 -46.78 24.05
C LEU A 23 55.50 -46.82 25.40
N LYS A 24 56.18 -46.46 26.50
CA LYS A 24 55.58 -46.41 27.84
C LYS A 24 54.65 -45.20 28.05
N CYS A 25 54.91 -44.07 27.38
CA CYS A 25 54.07 -42.86 27.47
C CYS A 25 52.88 -42.86 26.48
N ARG A 26 52.89 -43.70 25.45
CA ARG A 26 51.79 -43.88 24.49
C ARG A 26 50.42 -44.16 25.14
N PRO A 27 50.27 -45.08 26.12
CA PRO A 27 48.98 -45.29 26.77
C PRO A 27 48.52 -44.06 27.57
N PHE A 28 49.44 -43.28 28.14
CA PHE A 28 49.11 -42.08 28.90
C PHE A 28 48.60 -40.95 28.00
N TYR A 29 49.24 -40.73 26.85
CA TYR A 29 48.79 -39.74 25.87
C TYR A 29 47.46 -40.13 25.22
N LEU A 30 47.27 -41.42 24.88
CA LEU A 30 46.00 -41.92 24.38
C LEU A 30 44.88 -41.83 25.41
N PHE A 31 45.19 -42.04 26.70
CA PHE A 31 44.22 -41.88 27.79
C PHE A 31 43.81 -40.41 27.97
N ILE A 32 44.75 -39.46 27.87
CA ILE A 32 44.44 -38.02 27.91
C ILE A 32 43.59 -37.62 26.70
N ILE A 33 43.94 -38.06 25.49
CA ILE A 33 43.12 -37.82 24.29
C ILE A 33 41.73 -38.41 24.47
N PHE A 34 41.63 -39.64 24.97
CA PHE A 34 40.35 -40.28 25.22
C PHE A 34 39.52 -39.51 26.25
N LEU A 35 40.12 -39.02 27.35
CA LEU A 35 39.43 -38.18 28.32
C LEU A 35 38.95 -36.86 27.71
N VAL A 36 39.74 -36.23 26.83
CA VAL A 36 39.32 -35.01 26.11
C VAL A 36 38.15 -35.30 25.18
N PHE A 37 38.20 -36.38 24.40
CA PHE A 37 37.08 -36.80 23.55
C PHE A 37 35.84 -37.17 24.37
N LEU A 38 36.01 -37.91 25.45
CA LEU A 38 34.94 -38.27 26.38
C LEU A 38 34.30 -37.01 26.98
N HIS A 39 35.08 -36.00 27.33
CA HIS A 39 34.57 -34.74 27.86
C HIS A 39 33.80 -33.93 26.79
N ILE A 40 34.26 -33.94 25.53
CA ILE A 40 33.55 -33.33 24.39
C ILE A 40 32.23 -34.07 24.08
N PHE A 41 32.19 -35.39 24.22
CA PHE A 41 30.98 -36.19 23.99
C PHE A 41 29.99 -36.15 25.16
N ILE A 42 30.45 -36.14 26.42
CA ILE A 42 29.60 -36.09 27.62
C ILE A 42 29.07 -34.68 27.88
N HIS A 43 29.82 -33.63 27.53
CA HIS A 43 29.34 -32.25 27.53
C HIS A 43 29.03 -31.81 26.09
N PRO A 44 27.85 -32.13 25.52
CA PRO A 44 27.41 -31.43 24.33
C PRO A 44 27.40 -29.95 24.69
N LEU A 45 28.34 -29.22 24.08
CA LEU A 45 28.68 -27.83 24.40
C LEU A 45 27.41 -27.07 24.78
N PRO A 46 27.36 -26.39 25.94
CA PRO A 46 26.22 -25.53 26.28
C PRO A 46 25.92 -24.52 25.17
N VAL A 47 26.89 -24.23 24.29
CA VAL A 47 26.75 -23.51 23.02
C VAL A 47 25.89 -24.24 21.99
N LEU A 48 26.10 -25.54 21.71
CA LEU A 48 25.24 -26.31 20.80
C LEU A 48 23.83 -26.48 21.35
N ARG A 49 23.68 -26.63 22.68
CA ARG A 49 22.35 -26.63 23.31
C ARG A 49 21.70 -25.24 23.25
N ARG A 50 22.47 -24.14 23.39
CA ARG A 50 21.99 -22.76 23.19
C ARG A 50 21.62 -22.48 21.75
N VAL A 51 22.43 -22.91 20.78
CA VAL A 51 22.19 -22.72 19.34
C VAL A 51 21.01 -23.57 18.91
N ARG A 52 20.94 -24.84 19.33
CA ARG A 52 19.77 -25.68 19.09
C ARG A 52 18.53 -25.05 19.71
N ASN A 53 18.56 -24.69 20.99
CA ASN A 53 17.43 -24.05 21.66
C ASN A 53 17.07 -22.69 21.05
N ALA A 54 18.03 -21.89 20.58
CA ALA A 54 17.76 -20.64 19.87
C ALA A 54 17.16 -20.90 18.48
N TYR A 55 17.60 -21.94 17.78
CA TYR A 55 16.99 -22.36 16.52
C TYR A 55 15.60 -22.98 16.73
N THR A 56 15.39 -23.83 17.72
CA THR A 56 14.06 -24.34 18.04
C THR A 56 13.16 -23.25 18.57
N TYR A 57 13.64 -22.32 19.39
CA TYR A 57 12.85 -21.18 19.86
C TYR A 57 12.48 -20.26 18.69
N LYS A 58 13.42 -19.93 17.80
CA LYS A 58 13.18 -19.14 16.59
C LYS A 58 12.28 -19.87 15.58
N MET A 59 12.40 -21.18 15.43
CA MET A 59 11.48 -21.99 14.61
C MET A 59 10.09 -22.11 15.25
N LYS A 60 10.00 -22.18 16.59
CA LYS A 60 8.73 -22.21 17.32
C LYS A 60 8.05 -20.84 17.31
N GLU A 61 8.81 -19.74 17.30
CA GLU A 61 8.34 -18.37 17.06
C GLU A 61 7.83 -18.21 15.61
N LEU A 62 8.48 -18.85 14.64
CA LEU A 62 7.99 -18.96 13.25
C LEU A 62 6.75 -19.85 13.09
N ASP A 63 6.58 -20.88 13.93
CA ASP A 63 5.44 -21.82 13.91
C ASP A 63 4.23 -21.35 14.75
N ASN A 64 4.39 -20.45 15.73
CA ASN A 64 3.35 -20.11 16.71
C ASN A 64 2.51 -18.87 16.38
N ASP A 65 2.50 -18.40 15.15
CA ASP A 65 1.92 -17.09 14.79
C ASP A 65 0.76 -17.24 13.79
N GLU A 66 -0.41 -17.64 14.30
CA GLU A 66 -1.71 -17.35 13.68
C GLU A 66 -1.92 -15.83 13.64
N MET A 67 -1.32 -15.17 12.65
CA MET A 67 -1.36 -13.71 12.52
C MET A 67 -2.63 -13.30 11.78
N ASP A 68 -3.36 -12.36 12.37
CA ASP A 68 -4.57 -11.80 11.76
C ASP A 68 -4.25 -11.19 10.38
N LEU A 69 -4.74 -11.83 9.31
CA LEU A 69 -4.61 -11.32 7.95
C LEU A 69 -5.93 -10.76 7.48
N PHE A 70 -5.94 -9.50 7.08
CA PHE A 70 -7.15 -8.82 6.63
C PHE A 70 -7.04 -8.52 5.14
N PHE A 71 -7.62 -9.39 4.31
CA PHE A 71 -7.70 -9.23 2.85
C PHE A 71 -8.70 -8.15 2.50
N VAL A 72 -8.21 -7.05 1.93
CA VAL A 72 -9.01 -5.88 1.58
C VAL A 72 -9.56 -6.04 0.17
N SER A 73 -8.70 -6.41 -0.78
CA SER A 73 -9.11 -6.62 -2.17
C SER A 73 -8.22 -7.62 -2.90
N ALA A 74 -8.83 -8.24 -3.91
CA ALA A 74 -8.17 -9.12 -4.86
C ALA A 74 -8.71 -8.81 -6.26
N TYR A 75 -7.83 -8.48 -7.20
CA TYR A 75 -8.16 -8.17 -8.59
C TYR A 75 -7.53 -9.21 -9.52
N TYR A 76 -8.34 -9.74 -10.42
CA TYR A 76 -7.91 -10.63 -11.49
C TYR A 76 -7.87 -9.88 -12.82
N TYR A 77 -6.76 -10.00 -13.53
CA TYR A 77 -6.54 -9.49 -14.87
C TYR A 77 -6.54 -10.69 -15.81
N GLY A 78 -7.65 -10.91 -16.52
CA GLY A 78 -7.78 -12.03 -17.47
C GLY A 78 -6.94 -11.87 -18.75
N ASN A 79 -7.20 -12.73 -19.73
CA ASN A 79 -6.44 -12.75 -20.98
C ASN A 79 -6.52 -11.45 -21.81
N GLU A 80 -7.62 -10.70 -21.70
CA GLU A 80 -7.80 -9.44 -22.45
C GLU A 80 -6.89 -8.27 -21.97
N TYR A 81 -6.19 -8.42 -20.85
CA TYR A 81 -5.40 -7.34 -20.23
C TYR A 81 -3.92 -7.45 -20.59
N SER A 82 -3.58 -7.31 -21.88
CA SER A 82 -2.22 -7.36 -22.48
C SER A 82 -1.01 -7.42 -21.52
N PHE A 83 -0.67 -6.34 -20.79
CA PHE A 83 0.53 -6.29 -19.92
C PHE A 83 0.44 -7.07 -18.60
N TYR A 84 -0.76 -7.46 -18.20
CA TYR A 84 -1.06 -8.11 -16.92
C TYR A 84 -1.84 -9.41 -17.13
N GLU A 85 -1.70 -10.03 -18.29
CA GLU A 85 -2.39 -11.26 -18.64
C GLU A 85 -2.26 -12.31 -17.52
N ASN A 86 -3.41 -12.85 -17.11
CA ASN A 86 -3.53 -13.87 -16.06
C ASN A 86 -2.86 -13.49 -14.73
N GLN A 87 -2.83 -12.20 -14.39
CA GLN A 87 -2.29 -11.75 -13.11
C GLN A 87 -3.37 -11.69 -12.03
N VAL A 88 -2.96 -11.90 -10.77
CA VAL A 88 -3.75 -11.56 -9.58
C VAL A 88 -2.98 -10.53 -8.78
N SER A 89 -3.65 -9.44 -8.38
CA SER A 89 -3.15 -8.47 -7.41
C SER A 89 -3.98 -8.56 -6.13
N LEU A 90 -3.31 -8.59 -4.98
CA LEU A 90 -3.90 -8.69 -3.65
C LEU A 90 -3.44 -7.51 -2.80
N THR A 91 -4.38 -6.85 -2.13
CA THR A 91 -4.07 -5.85 -1.08
C THR A 91 -4.59 -6.37 0.25
N PHE A 92 -3.71 -6.46 1.24
CA PHE A 92 -4.07 -6.96 2.57
C PHE A 92 -3.29 -6.25 3.67
N LEU A 93 -3.85 -6.28 4.87
CA LEU A 93 -3.21 -5.79 6.08
C LEU A 93 -2.68 -6.97 6.87
N ALA A 94 -1.53 -6.75 7.48
CA ALA A 94 -0.91 -7.74 8.34
C ALA A 94 -0.13 -7.08 9.48
N PRO A 95 0.10 -7.78 10.60
CA PRO A 95 0.98 -7.32 11.66
C PRO A 95 2.39 -7.04 11.13
N ARG A 96 2.96 -5.89 11.51
CA ARG A 96 4.28 -5.45 11.04
C ARG A 96 5.40 -6.45 11.36
N ASP A 97 5.28 -7.15 12.49
CA ASP A 97 6.35 -7.98 13.07
C ASP A 97 6.36 -9.41 12.49
N ALA A 98 5.43 -9.72 11.57
CA ALA A 98 5.29 -11.07 11.01
C ALA A 98 6.27 -11.39 9.85
N HIS A 99 7.21 -10.50 9.51
CA HIS A 99 8.31 -10.75 8.56
C HIS A 99 7.88 -11.38 7.22
N TRP A 100 6.92 -10.76 6.54
CA TRP A 100 6.27 -11.27 5.32
C TRP A 100 7.19 -11.45 4.12
N ASP A 101 8.35 -10.78 4.09
CA ASP A 101 9.42 -10.99 3.11
C ASP A 101 9.96 -12.43 3.12
N ARG A 102 9.81 -13.14 4.26
CA ARG A 102 10.28 -14.51 4.46
C ARG A 102 9.16 -15.55 4.37
N ARG A 103 7.91 -15.12 4.42
CA ARG A 103 6.74 -16.02 4.35
C ARG A 103 6.36 -16.23 2.89
N LYS A 104 6.29 -17.49 2.45
CA LYS A 104 5.78 -17.83 1.12
C LYS A 104 4.26 -17.83 1.19
N ILE A 105 3.63 -16.79 0.65
CA ILE A 105 2.20 -16.84 0.31
C ILE A 105 2.11 -17.56 -1.03
N ILE A 106 1.41 -18.68 -1.05
CA ILE A 106 1.22 -19.49 -2.25
C ILE A 106 -0.22 -19.31 -2.69
N VAL A 107 -0.41 -18.94 -3.95
CA VAL A 107 -1.73 -18.93 -4.55
C VAL A 107 -2.00 -20.33 -5.08
N ILE A 108 -3.07 -20.93 -4.58
CA ILE A 108 -3.62 -22.19 -5.08
C ILE A 108 -4.74 -21.82 -6.03
N ARG A 109 -4.65 -22.31 -7.26
CA ARG A 109 -5.69 -22.13 -8.26
C ARG A 109 -6.16 -23.49 -8.75
N SER A 110 -7.47 -23.68 -8.81
CA SER A 110 -8.11 -24.87 -9.37
C SER A 110 -8.40 -24.67 -10.85
N ASN A 111 -8.09 -25.65 -11.69
CA ASN A 111 -8.63 -25.79 -13.05
C ASN A 111 -9.54 -27.03 -13.12
N GLY A 112 -10.46 -27.14 -12.17
CA GLY A 112 -11.34 -28.30 -11.99
C GLY A 112 -10.64 -29.53 -11.39
N SER A 113 -9.64 -30.09 -12.06
CA SER A 113 -8.98 -31.36 -11.66
C SER A 113 -7.59 -31.19 -11.05
N ASN A 114 -6.91 -30.07 -11.34
CA ASN A 114 -5.54 -29.82 -10.90
C ASN A 114 -5.46 -28.50 -10.11
N SER A 115 -4.81 -28.56 -8.95
CA SER A 115 -4.44 -27.38 -8.17
C SER A 115 -2.98 -27.03 -8.48
N VAL A 116 -2.75 -25.82 -9.01
CA VAL A 116 -1.40 -25.30 -9.25
C VAL A 116 -1.02 -24.35 -8.13
N LEU A 117 0.21 -24.48 -7.63
CA LEU A 117 0.78 -23.67 -6.57
C LEU A 117 1.76 -22.67 -7.15
N GLU A 118 1.43 -21.38 -7.11
CA GLU A 118 2.32 -20.32 -7.58
C GLU A 118 2.73 -19.39 -6.42
N PRO A 119 4.04 -19.14 -6.21
CA PRO A 119 4.49 -18.24 -5.15
C PRO A 119 4.16 -16.80 -5.49
N MET A 120 3.51 -16.10 -4.56
CA MET A 120 3.18 -14.69 -4.73
C MET A 120 4.37 -13.80 -4.39
N LYS A 121 4.62 -12.80 -5.25
CA LYS A 121 5.57 -11.73 -4.96
C LYS A 121 4.90 -10.72 -4.03
N VAL A 122 5.43 -10.52 -2.83
CA VAL A 122 4.89 -9.60 -1.82
C VAL A 122 5.77 -8.37 -1.68
N HIS A 123 5.13 -7.21 -1.55
CA HIS A 123 5.76 -5.92 -1.30
C HIS A 123 5.08 -5.23 -0.13
N ARG A 124 5.87 -4.73 0.81
CA ARG A 124 5.37 -3.92 1.92
C ARG A 124 5.14 -2.50 1.43
N ALA A 125 3.90 -2.04 1.44
CA ALA A 125 3.53 -0.70 1.02
C ALA A 125 3.80 0.35 2.11
N THR A 126 3.59 0.03 3.39
CA THR A 126 3.89 0.93 4.52
C THR A 126 5.35 0.77 4.97
N PRO A 127 6.29 1.70 4.70
CA PRO A 127 7.72 1.48 4.89
C PRO A 127 8.20 1.63 6.35
N HIS A 128 7.44 2.32 7.20
CA HIS A 128 7.81 2.59 8.60
C HIS A 128 7.25 1.54 9.58
N ASN A 129 7.87 1.40 10.75
CA ASN A 129 7.49 0.43 11.80
C ASN A 129 6.65 1.05 12.93
N ILE A 130 5.92 2.13 12.66
CA ILE A 130 5.22 2.89 13.71
C ILE A 130 3.85 2.25 14.03
N CYS A 131 3.09 1.88 12.98
CA CYS A 131 1.77 1.27 13.12
C CYS A 131 1.85 -0.24 13.39
N LYS A 132 0.86 -0.79 14.09
CA LYS A 132 0.79 -2.24 14.38
C LYS A 132 0.52 -3.03 13.11
N PHE A 133 -0.41 -2.55 12.29
CA PHE A 133 -0.74 -3.12 10.99
C PHE A 133 -0.07 -2.34 9.87
N VAL A 134 0.46 -3.06 8.88
CA VAL A 134 1.04 -2.51 7.66
C VAL A 134 0.31 -3.00 6.44
N THR A 135 0.22 -2.15 5.41
CA THR A 135 -0.32 -2.54 4.11
C THR A 135 0.71 -3.34 3.34
N ILE A 136 0.26 -4.45 2.76
CA ILE A 136 1.05 -5.33 1.90
C ILE A 136 0.30 -5.51 0.59
N THR A 137 1.04 -5.43 -0.52
CA THR A 137 0.55 -5.79 -1.85
C THR A 137 1.20 -7.08 -2.30
N GLY A 138 0.43 -7.93 -2.96
CA GLY A 138 0.87 -9.21 -3.48
C GLY A 138 0.52 -9.33 -4.95
N THR A 139 1.43 -9.83 -5.78
CA THR A 139 1.18 -10.09 -7.20
C THR A 139 1.66 -11.47 -7.60
N VAL A 140 0.86 -12.18 -8.39
CA VAL A 140 1.23 -13.46 -8.99
C VAL A 140 0.73 -13.50 -10.43
N THR A 141 1.56 -13.97 -11.35
CA THR A 141 1.16 -14.25 -12.74
C THR A 141 0.88 -15.74 -12.86
N LEU A 142 -0.30 -16.08 -13.35
CA LEU A 142 -0.78 -17.43 -13.54
C LEU A 142 -0.52 -17.85 -14.99
N LYS A 143 -0.36 -19.16 -15.22
CA LYS A 143 -0.17 -19.71 -16.57
C LYS A 143 -1.46 -19.80 -17.38
N ASP A 144 -2.58 -19.96 -16.69
CA ASP A 144 -3.91 -20.21 -17.25
C ASP A 144 -4.96 -19.28 -16.59
N ASP A 145 -6.23 -19.35 -17.01
CA ASP A 145 -7.32 -18.49 -16.51
C ASP A 145 -7.85 -18.82 -15.11
N LEU A 146 -7.85 -17.87 -14.18
CA LEU A 146 -8.27 -18.12 -12.78
C LEU A 146 -9.76 -18.51 -12.67
N MET A 147 -10.04 -19.69 -12.10
CA MET A 147 -11.40 -20.11 -11.72
C MET A 147 -11.69 -19.86 -10.24
N ASP A 148 -10.83 -20.39 -9.37
CA ASP A 148 -10.93 -20.23 -7.92
C ASP A 148 -9.61 -19.66 -7.37
N LEU A 149 -9.73 -18.69 -6.48
CA LEU A 149 -8.59 -18.10 -5.77
C LEU A 149 -8.53 -18.63 -4.34
N GLU A 150 -7.51 -19.41 -4.04
CA GLU A 150 -7.18 -19.84 -2.70
C GLU A 150 -5.77 -19.39 -2.32
N ILE A 151 -5.57 -19.09 -1.05
CA ILE A 151 -4.27 -18.72 -0.50
C ILE A 151 -3.81 -19.74 0.51
N LEU A 152 -2.55 -20.11 0.42
CA LEU A 152 -1.85 -20.97 1.35
C LEU A 152 -0.79 -20.16 2.08
N VAL A 153 -0.94 -20.05 3.39
CA VAL A 153 0.02 -19.40 4.28
C VAL A 153 0.21 -20.33 5.47
N ASN A 154 1.45 -20.73 5.77
CA ASN A 154 1.76 -21.61 6.91
C ASN A 154 0.89 -22.88 7.01
N LYS A 155 0.72 -23.61 5.89
CA LYS A 155 -0.11 -24.84 5.78
C LYS A 155 -1.62 -24.62 5.92
N ASN A 156 -2.05 -23.39 6.08
CA ASN A 156 -3.46 -23.02 6.16
C ASN A 156 -3.96 -22.48 4.82
N ILE A 157 -5.08 -23.05 4.34
CA ILE A 157 -5.73 -22.67 3.09
C ILE A 157 -7.02 -21.89 3.40
N ALA A 158 -7.24 -20.81 2.67
CA ALA A 158 -8.52 -20.10 2.63
C ALA A 158 -8.85 -19.64 1.21
N GLY A 159 -10.11 -19.82 0.80
CA GLY A 159 -10.65 -19.24 -0.43
C GLY A 159 -10.89 -17.73 -0.28
N LEU A 160 -10.50 -16.97 -1.29
CA LEU A 160 -10.72 -15.54 -1.39
C LEU A 160 -11.63 -15.23 -2.58
N ARG A 161 -12.62 -14.38 -2.36
CA ARG A 161 -13.30 -13.71 -3.48
C ARG A 161 -12.37 -12.73 -4.16
N TYR A 162 -12.45 -12.65 -5.48
CA TYR A 162 -11.76 -11.67 -6.30
C TYR A 162 -12.76 -10.92 -7.20
N LEU A 163 -12.34 -9.77 -7.69
CA LEU A 163 -13.07 -8.95 -8.64
C LEU A 163 -12.29 -8.89 -9.96
N PRO A 164 -12.97 -8.74 -11.12
CA PRO A 164 -12.26 -8.36 -12.33
C PRO A 164 -11.63 -6.97 -12.16
N ALA A 165 -10.42 -6.78 -12.69
CA ALA A 165 -9.83 -5.46 -12.81
C ALA A 165 -10.68 -4.54 -13.71
N ASP A 166 -10.51 -3.22 -13.59
CA ASP A 166 -11.17 -2.29 -14.51
C ASP A 166 -10.56 -2.44 -15.91
N ASN A 167 -11.40 -2.59 -16.94
CA ASN A 167 -11.02 -2.71 -18.36
C ASN A 167 -11.38 -1.48 -19.20
N LYS A 168 -12.04 -0.47 -18.60
CA LYS A 168 -12.41 0.73 -19.33
C LYS A 168 -11.21 1.66 -19.41
N GLN A 169 -10.67 1.87 -20.60
CA GLN A 169 -9.52 2.78 -20.79
C GLN A 169 -9.80 4.16 -20.20
N ARG A 170 -8.82 4.68 -19.45
CA ARG A 170 -8.85 5.97 -18.76
C ARG A 170 -7.55 6.72 -18.99
N ASP A 171 -7.65 7.98 -19.37
CA ASP A 171 -6.50 8.84 -19.63
C ASP A 171 -5.70 9.09 -18.34
N LEU A 172 -6.41 9.52 -17.29
CA LEU A 172 -5.85 9.72 -15.96
C LEU A 172 -6.82 9.14 -14.93
N VAL A 173 -6.29 8.38 -13.98
CA VAL A 173 -7.00 8.04 -12.74
C VAL A 173 -6.37 8.77 -11.58
N VAL A 174 -7.19 9.49 -10.81
CA VAL A 174 -6.79 10.13 -9.56
C VAL A 174 -7.38 9.35 -8.39
N CYS A 175 -6.49 8.77 -7.60
CA CYS A 175 -6.83 8.03 -6.39
C CYS A 175 -6.78 8.97 -5.19
N THR A 176 -7.86 9.03 -4.42
CA THR A 176 -7.92 9.84 -3.21
C THR A 176 -7.91 8.99 -1.94
N PRO A 177 -7.49 9.55 -0.79
CA PRO A 177 -7.69 8.94 0.52
C PRO A 177 -9.17 8.66 0.83
N PRO A 178 -9.47 7.78 1.80
CA PRO A 178 -10.83 7.52 2.23
C PRO A 178 -11.48 8.70 2.94
N ILE A 179 -12.78 8.84 2.71
CA ILE A 179 -13.60 9.92 3.24
C ILE A 179 -14.20 9.58 4.61
N TYR A 180 -13.92 10.43 5.61
CA TYR A 180 -14.40 10.34 7.00
C TYR A 180 -15.05 11.66 7.46
N ASN A 181 -15.96 12.20 6.65
CA ASN A 181 -16.70 13.44 6.94
C ASN A 181 -15.82 14.69 7.24
N ASN A 182 -14.56 14.67 6.82
CA ASN A 182 -13.55 15.71 7.02
C ASN A 182 -13.24 16.46 5.72
N VAL A 183 -14.22 16.50 4.80
CA VAL A 183 -14.06 16.98 3.42
C VAL A 183 -15.02 18.10 3.16
N ARG A 184 -14.52 19.12 2.47
CA ARG A 184 -15.36 20.15 1.90
C ARG A 184 -16.01 19.63 0.64
N TRP A 185 -17.33 19.69 0.59
CA TRP A 185 -18.09 19.32 -0.60
C TRP A 185 -17.74 20.22 -1.80
N GLN A 186 -17.32 21.46 -1.54
CA GLN A 186 -16.81 22.40 -2.54
C GLN A 186 -15.62 21.81 -3.30
N SER A 187 -14.67 21.20 -2.59
CA SER A 187 -13.47 20.62 -3.20
C SER A 187 -13.85 19.51 -4.16
N ILE A 188 -14.71 18.58 -3.73
CA ILE A 188 -15.14 17.48 -4.61
C ILE A 188 -15.96 17.99 -5.80
N LEU A 189 -16.84 18.97 -5.61
CA LEU A 189 -17.62 19.56 -6.70
C LEU A 189 -16.69 20.16 -7.77
N LEU A 190 -15.75 21.02 -7.38
CA LEU A 190 -14.83 21.66 -8.32
C LEU A 190 -13.93 20.62 -9.00
N ILE A 191 -13.31 19.75 -8.23
CA ILE A 191 -12.33 18.76 -8.71
C ILE A 191 -12.98 17.76 -9.67
N ALA A 192 -14.20 17.28 -9.37
CA ALA A 192 -14.94 16.40 -10.27
C ALA A 192 -15.20 17.04 -11.63
N HIS A 193 -15.53 18.34 -11.66
CA HIS A 193 -15.75 19.09 -12.90
C HIS A 193 -14.46 19.37 -13.67
N ILE A 194 -13.34 19.65 -12.98
CA ILE A 194 -12.03 19.83 -13.62
C ILE A 194 -11.58 18.51 -14.27
N TYR A 195 -11.62 17.39 -13.54
CA TYR A 195 -11.22 16.11 -14.13
C TYR A 195 -12.14 15.68 -15.27
N ALA A 196 -13.45 15.86 -15.14
CA ALA A 196 -14.38 15.58 -16.23
C ALA A 196 -14.10 16.42 -17.49
N ARG A 197 -13.66 17.68 -17.35
CA ARG A 197 -13.34 18.56 -18.49
C ARG A 197 -12.18 18.01 -19.33
N PHE A 198 -11.22 17.35 -18.69
CA PHE A 198 -9.95 16.91 -19.30
C PHE A 198 -9.81 15.38 -19.35
N ASN A 199 -10.94 14.65 -19.35
CA ASN A 199 -11.02 13.18 -19.40
C ASN A 199 -10.30 12.44 -18.23
N GLY A 200 -10.12 13.11 -17.10
CA GLY A 200 -9.68 12.47 -15.87
C GLY A 200 -10.82 11.74 -15.17
N HIS A 201 -10.47 10.67 -14.45
CA HIS A 201 -11.38 9.88 -13.63
C HIS A 201 -10.98 9.98 -12.16
N LEU A 202 -11.92 10.30 -11.29
CA LEU A 202 -11.69 10.42 -9.84
C LEU A 202 -12.22 9.18 -9.12
N GLN A 203 -11.35 8.43 -8.45
CA GLN A 203 -11.73 7.31 -7.59
C GLN A 203 -11.76 7.78 -6.14
N LEU A 204 -12.97 7.80 -5.57
CA LEU A 204 -13.23 8.15 -4.18
C LEU A 204 -13.53 6.89 -3.36
N TYR A 205 -13.01 6.86 -2.14
CA TYR A 205 -13.35 5.86 -1.13
C TYR A 205 -14.15 6.53 -0.03
N LEU A 206 -15.27 5.94 0.36
CA LEU A 206 -16.14 6.50 1.39
C LEU A 206 -16.27 5.52 2.56
N SER A 207 -15.79 5.94 3.73
CA SER A 207 -16.02 5.23 4.99
C SER A 207 -17.28 5.76 5.66
N ASN A 208 -17.31 7.06 5.95
CA ASN A 208 -18.50 7.72 6.46
C ASN A 208 -18.59 9.18 6.00
N SER A 209 -19.82 9.67 5.88
CA SER A 209 -20.12 11.08 5.58
C SER A 209 -21.48 11.47 6.14
N LYS A 210 -21.73 12.77 6.22
CA LYS A 210 -23.10 13.27 6.41
C LYS A 210 -24.00 12.87 5.22
N PRO A 211 -25.31 12.66 5.44
CA PRO A 211 -26.22 12.25 4.37
C PRO A 211 -26.28 13.21 3.19
N ALA A 212 -26.24 14.54 3.42
CA ALA A 212 -26.30 15.49 2.30
C ALA A 212 -25.06 15.41 1.41
N PHE A 213 -23.89 15.15 2.01
CA PHE A 213 -22.67 14.99 1.23
C PHE A 213 -22.68 13.69 0.43
N PHE A 214 -23.18 12.60 1.01
CA PHE A 214 -23.38 11.35 0.27
C PHE A 214 -24.34 11.53 -0.92
N ASP A 215 -25.47 12.22 -0.71
CA ASP A 215 -26.44 12.53 -1.76
C ASP A 215 -25.77 13.31 -2.92
N LEU A 216 -24.88 14.26 -2.60
CA LEU A 216 -24.12 15.01 -3.61
C LEU A 216 -23.20 14.08 -4.40
N LEU A 217 -22.46 13.18 -3.74
CA LEU A 217 -21.56 12.24 -4.40
C LEU A 217 -22.32 11.30 -5.36
N GLU A 218 -23.49 10.81 -4.96
CA GLU A 218 -24.34 9.96 -5.81
C GLU A 218 -24.87 10.70 -7.04
N GLU A 219 -25.20 11.98 -6.91
CA GLU A 219 -25.58 12.79 -8.07
C GLU A 219 -24.37 13.12 -8.96
N LEU A 220 -23.21 13.46 -8.38
CA LEU A 220 -22.00 13.74 -9.16
C LEU A 220 -21.56 12.52 -9.98
N LYS A 221 -21.68 11.29 -9.46
CA LYS A 221 -21.41 10.05 -10.23
C LYS A 221 -22.20 9.97 -11.53
N ARG A 222 -23.39 10.57 -11.60
CA ARG A 222 -24.25 10.56 -12.80
C ARG A 222 -23.87 11.63 -13.81
N HIS A 223 -23.21 12.70 -13.36
CA HIS A 223 -22.91 13.88 -14.16
C HIS A 223 -21.44 14.04 -14.51
N THR A 224 -20.54 13.32 -13.83
CA THR A 224 -19.09 13.50 -13.92
C THR A 224 -18.36 12.16 -13.91
N GLY A 225 -17.08 12.16 -14.25
CA GLY A 225 -16.21 10.98 -14.26
C GLY A 225 -15.72 10.57 -12.87
N ILE A 226 -16.63 10.39 -11.90
CA ILE A 226 -16.25 9.95 -10.55
C ILE A 226 -16.76 8.54 -10.24
N SER A 227 -16.08 7.84 -9.35
CA SER A 227 -16.54 6.59 -8.75
C SER A 227 -16.41 6.68 -7.24
N VAL A 228 -17.40 6.13 -6.53
CA VAL A 228 -17.40 6.08 -5.07
C VAL A 228 -17.51 4.63 -4.65
N SER A 229 -16.50 4.16 -3.91
CA SER A 229 -16.44 2.80 -3.40
C SER A 229 -16.59 2.80 -1.87
N PRO A 230 -17.38 1.89 -1.29
CA PRO A 230 -17.44 1.75 0.15
C PRO A 230 -16.07 1.29 0.67
N PHE A 231 -15.64 1.85 1.80
CA PHE A 231 -14.35 1.56 2.42
C PHE A 231 -14.52 1.24 3.90
N PRO A 232 -13.76 0.31 4.49
CA PRO A 232 -13.89 -0.01 5.90
C PRO A 232 -13.57 1.18 6.80
N ASP A 233 -14.33 1.29 7.88
CA ASP A 233 -14.11 2.29 8.91
C ASP A 233 -13.03 1.83 9.89
N PHE A 234 -11.77 2.08 9.53
CA PHE A 234 -10.62 1.78 10.39
C PHE A 234 -10.51 2.72 11.59
N PHE A 235 -11.07 3.93 11.52
CA PHE A 235 -11.02 4.89 12.63
C PHE A 235 -12.01 4.56 13.76
N GLY A 236 -13.18 4.00 13.42
CA GLY A 236 -14.20 3.59 14.39
C GLY A 236 -14.05 2.17 14.94
N ASN A 237 -13.03 1.40 14.53
CA ASN A 237 -12.85 0.00 14.91
C ASN A 237 -11.64 -0.18 15.85
N SER A 238 -11.88 -0.48 17.12
CA SER A 238 -10.84 -0.65 18.15
C SER A 238 -9.87 -1.83 17.90
N GLN A 239 -10.18 -2.73 16.97
CA GLN A 239 -9.26 -3.81 16.59
C GLN A 239 -8.27 -3.39 15.48
N LEU A 240 -8.57 -2.31 14.75
CA LEU A 240 -7.84 -1.87 13.55
C LEU A 240 -7.50 -0.36 13.59
N ASP A 241 -7.57 0.26 14.75
CA ASP A 241 -7.30 1.68 15.00
C ASP A 241 -5.80 2.04 14.90
N GLU A 242 -4.92 1.03 14.86
CA GLU A 242 -3.48 1.15 14.60
C GLU A 242 -3.09 0.89 13.13
N ILE A 243 -3.95 1.31 12.20
CA ILE A 243 -3.63 1.42 10.77
C ILE A 243 -3.35 2.88 10.43
N GLU A 244 -2.30 3.10 9.66
CA GLU A 244 -1.87 4.43 9.21
C GLU A 244 -3.04 5.21 8.58
N PHE A 245 -3.40 6.33 9.24
CA PHE A 245 -4.31 7.35 8.72
C PHE A 245 -5.66 6.82 8.21
N GLY A 246 -6.20 5.80 8.88
CA GLY A 246 -7.49 5.23 8.49
C GLY A 246 -7.42 4.54 7.13
N GLY A 247 -6.27 3.95 6.79
CA GLY A 247 -6.14 3.11 5.59
C GLY A 247 -5.88 3.87 4.29
N ILE A 248 -5.27 5.06 4.34
CA ILE A 248 -4.85 5.80 3.13
C ILE A 248 -3.96 4.95 2.19
N THR A 249 -2.98 4.24 2.76
CA THR A 249 -2.05 3.39 2.01
C THR A 249 -2.77 2.17 1.43
N VAL A 250 -3.77 1.65 2.14
CA VAL A 250 -4.66 0.59 1.67
C VAL A 250 -5.50 1.06 0.48
N ALA A 251 -6.16 2.21 0.59
CA ALA A 251 -6.99 2.77 -0.48
C ALA A 251 -6.17 3.10 -1.74
N SER A 252 -4.96 3.62 -1.56
CA SER A 252 -4.04 3.90 -2.66
C SER A 252 -3.59 2.61 -3.36
N SER A 253 -3.29 1.55 -2.60
CA SER A 253 -2.91 0.24 -3.13
C SER A 253 -4.08 -0.47 -3.83
N ASP A 254 -5.29 -0.35 -3.28
CA ASP A 254 -6.52 -0.84 -3.89
C ASP A 254 -6.79 -0.15 -5.23
N CYS A 255 -6.73 1.18 -5.26
CA CYS A 255 -6.95 1.98 -6.46
C CYS A 255 -5.93 1.67 -7.56
N LEU A 256 -4.64 1.57 -7.18
CA LEU A 256 -3.58 1.18 -8.09
C LEU A 256 -3.87 -0.19 -8.71
N SER A 257 -4.27 -1.18 -7.89
CA SER A 257 -4.59 -2.53 -8.38
C SER A 257 -5.83 -2.52 -9.28
N LYS A 258 -6.88 -1.82 -8.90
CA LYS A 258 -8.13 -1.75 -9.66
C LYS A 258 -7.92 -1.21 -11.08
N TYR A 259 -7.12 -0.14 -11.22
CA TYR A 259 -6.95 0.60 -12.46
C TYR A 259 -5.62 0.33 -13.18
N LYS A 260 -4.84 -0.64 -12.69
CA LYS A 260 -3.47 -0.89 -13.15
C LYS A 260 -3.36 -1.14 -14.66
N SER A 261 -4.37 -1.80 -15.21
CA SER A 261 -4.44 -2.23 -16.61
C SER A 261 -5.20 -1.26 -17.52
N SER A 262 -6.05 -0.39 -16.96
CA SER A 262 -6.93 0.48 -17.75
C SER A 262 -6.52 1.95 -17.74
N ALA A 263 -5.70 2.39 -16.78
CA ALA A 263 -5.24 3.77 -16.72
C ALA A 263 -3.95 3.95 -17.54
N SER A 264 -3.94 4.97 -18.41
CA SER A 264 -2.70 5.42 -19.07
C SER A 264 -1.77 6.08 -18.06
N PHE A 265 -2.33 6.90 -17.17
CA PHE A 265 -1.63 7.56 -16.07
C PHE A 265 -2.42 7.46 -14.76
N ILE A 266 -1.70 7.45 -13.63
CA ILE A 266 -2.28 7.43 -12.29
C ILE A 266 -1.60 8.46 -11.39
N ALA A 267 -2.38 9.09 -10.52
CA ALA A 267 -1.93 10.05 -9.52
C ALA A 267 -2.60 9.79 -8.16
N PHE A 268 -1.92 10.16 -7.08
CA PHE A 268 -2.39 9.99 -5.71
C PHE A 268 -2.44 11.36 -5.03
N LEU A 269 -3.65 11.93 -4.95
CA LEU A 269 -3.86 13.31 -4.53
C LEU A 269 -4.82 13.38 -3.35
N GLU A 270 -4.65 14.39 -2.51
CA GLU A 270 -5.61 14.69 -1.46
C GLU A 270 -6.90 15.29 -2.07
N TRP A 271 -7.99 15.19 -1.33
CA TRP A 271 -9.33 15.70 -1.62
C TRP A 271 -9.46 17.20 -1.93
N ASP A 272 -8.49 18.00 -1.51
CA ASP A 272 -8.39 19.43 -1.81
C ASP A 272 -7.32 19.71 -2.87
N GLU A 273 -6.61 18.70 -3.37
CA GLU A 273 -5.53 18.84 -4.34
C GLU A 273 -5.99 18.44 -5.75
N PHE A 274 -5.53 19.19 -6.76
CA PHE A 274 -5.79 18.83 -8.15
C PHE A 274 -4.72 19.33 -9.11
N LEU A 275 -4.70 18.68 -10.28
CA LEU A 275 -3.88 19.05 -11.43
C LEU A 275 -4.74 19.75 -12.47
N ILE A 276 -4.10 20.61 -13.25
CA ILE A 276 -4.66 21.22 -14.46
C ILE A 276 -3.66 21.01 -15.59
N PRO A 277 -4.11 20.59 -16.79
CA PRO A 277 -3.25 20.64 -17.96
C PRO A 277 -3.08 22.09 -18.42
N THR A 278 -1.83 22.56 -18.49
CA THR A 278 -1.53 23.96 -18.85
C THR A 278 -1.24 24.14 -20.34
N ARG A 279 -0.83 23.07 -21.04
CA ARG A 279 -0.38 23.15 -22.45
C ARG A 279 -1.30 22.45 -23.42
N PHE A 280 -1.98 21.40 -22.97
CA PHE A 280 -2.78 20.54 -23.83
C PHE A 280 -4.26 20.57 -23.46
N SER A 281 -5.09 19.99 -24.32
CA SER A 281 -6.55 19.90 -24.12
C SER A 281 -6.99 18.68 -23.29
N SER A 282 -6.06 17.81 -22.89
CA SER A 282 -6.33 16.61 -22.10
C SER A 282 -5.15 16.28 -21.17
N PHE A 283 -5.41 15.53 -20.10
CA PHE A 283 -4.33 15.00 -19.26
C PHE A 283 -3.47 13.98 -20.01
N PHE A 284 -4.07 13.19 -20.90
CA PHE A 284 -3.32 12.21 -21.69
C PHE A 284 -2.25 12.88 -22.53
N ASP A 285 -2.62 13.87 -23.35
CA ASP A 285 -1.68 14.54 -24.26
C ASP A 285 -0.56 15.23 -23.48
N GLU A 286 -0.90 15.86 -22.34
CA GLU A 286 0.08 16.55 -21.51
C GLU A 286 1.12 15.59 -20.92
N PHE A 287 0.67 14.50 -20.30
CA PHE A 287 1.57 13.54 -19.68
C PHE A 287 2.30 12.70 -20.74
N ALA A 288 1.63 12.26 -21.79
CA ALA A 288 2.26 11.54 -22.91
C ALA A 288 3.42 12.36 -23.49
N ASN A 289 3.21 13.65 -23.73
CA ASN A 289 4.28 14.53 -24.17
C ASN A 289 5.49 14.53 -23.20
N PHE A 290 5.28 14.55 -21.88
CA PHE A 290 6.40 14.48 -20.93
C PHE A 290 7.10 13.13 -20.89
N PHE A 291 6.36 12.03 -21.02
CA PHE A 291 6.91 10.67 -21.02
C PHE A 291 7.59 10.29 -22.35
N GLU A 292 7.21 10.93 -23.46
CA GLU A 292 7.77 10.66 -24.79
C GLU A 292 8.92 11.61 -25.16
N SER A 293 8.89 12.85 -24.66
CA SER A 293 9.95 13.84 -24.94
C SER A 293 11.29 13.52 -24.26
N GLU A 294 11.29 12.71 -23.20
CA GLU A 294 12.50 12.36 -22.46
C GLU A 294 12.62 10.85 -22.30
N ILE A 295 13.77 10.31 -22.72
CA ILE A 295 14.08 8.90 -22.57
C ILE A 295 14.24 8.59 -21.08
N PHE A 296 13.67 7.46 -20.67
CA PHE A 296 13.76 6.93 -19.30
C PHE A 296 13.02 7.72 -18.22
N VAL A 297 11.99 8.52 -18.53
CA VAL A 297 11.15 9.09 -17.47
C VAL A 297 10.15 8.05 -16.96
N GLY A 298 10.16 7.79 -15.65
CA GLY A 298 9.22 6.86 -15.01
C GLY A 298 8.17 7.54 -14.15
N LEU A 299 8.50 8.71 -13.61
CA LEU A 299 7.70 9.46 -12.64
C LEU A 299 7.77 10.95 -12.97
N LEU A 300 6.64 11.63 -12.94
CA LEU A 300 6.55 13.09 -12.92
C LEU A 300 6.29 13.54 -11.48
N GLU A 301 7.20 14.33 -10.92
CA GLU A 301 7.11 14.84 -9.55
C GLU A 301 6.64 16.29 -9.57
N TYR A 302 5.47 16.53 -9.01
CA TYR A 302 4.89 17.85 -8.79
C TYR A 302 5.04 18.23 -7.33
N LYS A 303 5.15 19.53 -7.04
CA LYS A 303 5.08 20.03 -5.65
C LYS A 303 3.82 20.85 -5.45
N ASN A 304 3.18 20.66 -4.29
CA ASN A 304 2.09 21.53 -3.85
C ASN A 304 2.64 22.81 -3.19
N SER A 305 1.73 23.69 -2.76
CA SER A 305 2.09 24.99 -2.16
C SER A 305 2.90 24.84 -0.86
N LYS A 306 2.71 23.72 -0.16
CA LYS A 306 3.39 23.34 1.09
C LYS A 306 4.73 22.64 0.84
N GLY A 307 5.16 22.48 -0.41
CA GLY A 307 6.41 21.83 -0.79
C GLY A 307 6.38 20.30 -0.75
N VAL A 308 5.20 19.69 -0.57
CA VAL A 308 4.98 18.24 -0.57
C VAL A 308 5.00 17.73 -2.01
N SER A 309 5.82 16.72 -2.27
CA SER A 309 5.92 16.09 -3.59
C SER A 309 4.73 15.16 -3.85
N LYS A 310 4.16 15.20 -5.05
CA LYS A 310 3.07 14.35 -5.52
C LYS A 310 3.49 13.77 -6.86
N ILE A 311 3.09 12.53 -7.15
CA ILE A 311 3.55 11.83 -8.36
C ILE A 311 2.43 11.65 -9.38
N VAL A 312 2.81 11.69 -10.65
CA VAL A 312 2.04 11.11 -11.75
C VAL A 312 2.93 10.06 -12.43
N SER A 313 2.38 8.89 -12.72
CA SER A 313 3.13 7.78 -13.33
C SER A 313 2.25 6.96 -14.27
N ARG A 314 2.88 6.20 -15.16
CA ARG A 314 2.23 5.03 -15.76
C ARG A 314 2.06 3.95 -14.68
N PRO A 315 0.91 3.26 -14.57
CA PRO A 315 0.69 2.30 -13.48
C PRO A 315 1.69 1.14 -13.46
N PHE A 316 2.18 0.68 -14.62
CA PHE A 316 3.15 -0.42 -14.70
C PHE A 316 4.52 -0.11 -14.10
N ASN A 317 4.84 1.18 -13.91
CA ASN A 317 6.08 1.59 -13.25
C ASN A 317 6.00 1.50 -11.72
N ILE A 318 4.80 1.26 -11.16
CA ILE A 318 4.55 1.27 -9.71
C ILE A 318 4.16 -0.14 -9.24
N GLY A 319 4.98 -0.73 -8.38
CA GLY A 319 4.67 -1.99 -7.70
C GLY A 319 3.81 -1.80 -6.45
N SER A 320 4.06 -0.74 -5.69
CA SER A 320 3.35 -0.36 -4.48
C SER A 320 3.49 1.14 -4.23
N ILE A 321 2.55 1.70 -3.45
CA ILE A 321 2.48 3.13 -3.14
C ILE A 321 2.36 3.31 -1.63
N TRP A 322 3.10 4.29 -1.08
CA TRP A 322 2.94 4.77 0.28
C TRP A 322 2.50 6.23 0.25
N LEU A 323 1.31 6.51 0.77
CA LEU A 323 0.66 7.82 0.69
C LEU A 323 0.54 8.32 -0.76
N ASN A 324 1.54 9.05 -1.23
CA ASN A 324 1.64 9.75 -2.49
C ASN A 324 2.92 9.42 -3.28
N GLU A 325 3.77 8.52 -2.79
CA GLU A 325 5.05 8.16 -3.43
C GLU A 325 5.22 6.64 -3.59
N PRO A 326 5.87 6.15 -4.67
CA PRO A 326 6.16 4.74 -4.83
C PRO A 326 7.17 4.31 -3.77
N VAL A 327 6.94 3.15 -3.14
CA VAL A 327 7.89 2.62 -2.15
C VAL A 327 9.23 2.30 -2.79
N GLU A 328 9.17 1.68 -3.96
CA GLU A 328 10.33 1.37 -4.79
C GLU A 328 10.25 2.23 -6.05
N ARG A 329 11.28 3.04 -6.29
CA ARG A 329 11.36 3.78 -7.56
C ARG A 329 11.70 2.82 -8.70
N PRO A 330 11.08 2.98 -9.87
CA PRO A 330 11.32 2.11 -11.01
C PRO A 330 12.81 2.11 -11.41
N TYR A 331 13.41 0.92 -11.48
CA TYR A 331 14.82 0.76 -11.80
C TYR A 331 15.14 1.33 -13.20
N LYS A 332 16.24 2.09 -13.31
CA LYS A 332 16.70 2.80 -14.53
C LYS A 332 15.79 3.92 -15.05
N LEU A 333 14.66 4.19 -14.41
CA LEU A 333 13.79 5.30 -14.77
C LEU A 333 14.05 6.51 -13.86
N LYS A 334 14.09 7.69 -14.47
CA LYS A 334 14.29 8.98 -13.82
C LYS A 334 12.96 9.55 -13.33
N THR A 335 13.05 10.32 -12.25
CA THR A 335 11.97 11.21 -11.80
C THR A 335 12.21 12.58 -12.41
N LYS A 336 11.26 13.05 -13.22
CA LYS A 336 11.27 14.41 -13.77
C LYS A 336 10.57 15.34 -12.81
N LYS A 337 11.30 16.32 -12.28
CA LYS A 337 10.73 17.37 -11.43
C LYS A 337 10.04 18.41 -12.30
N MET A 338 8.76 18.63 -12.05
CA MET A 338 7.96 19.60 -12.78
C MET A 338 8.26 21.02 -12.27
N GLY A 339 8.43 21.95 -13.20
CA GLY A 339 8.72 23.35 -12.87
C GLY A 339 7.53 24.02 -12.20
N GLN A 340 7.79 24.74 -11.10
CA GLN A 340 6.74 25.44 -10.32
C GLN A 340 5.92 26.44 -11.15
N ASN A 341 6.51 27.00 -12.20
CA ASN A 341 5.88 27.99 -13.08
C ASN A 341 5.10 27.37 -14.26
N THR A 342 5.25 26.07 -14.51
CA THR A 342 4.66 25.43 -15.70
C THR A 342 3.65 24.34 -15.36
N SER A 343 3.84 23.65 -14.23
CA SER A 343 2.93 22.59 -13.80
C SER A 343 3.09 22.37 -12.28
N LYS A 344 2.03 22.64 -11.51
CA LYS A 344 2.00 22.52 -10.04
C LYS A 344 0.70 21.84 -9.58
N ILE A 345 0.69 21.43 -8.32
CA ILE A 345 -0.55 20.99 -7.66
C ILE A 345 -1.25 22.23 -7.10
N TYR A 346 -2.53 22.38 -7.43
CA TYR A 346 -3.40 23.42 -6.87
C TYR A 346 -4.15 22.85 -5.68
N GLU A 347 -4.45 23.71 -4.71
CA GLU A 347 -5.20 23.36 -3.50
C GLU A 347 -6.49 24.20 -3.44
N VAL A 348 -7.62 23.56 -3.13
CA VAL A 348 -8.91 24.23 -2.93
C VAL A 348 -8.94 24.83 -1.52
N ASP A 349 -8.70 26.14 -1.42
CA ASP A 349 -8.69 26.85 -0.15
C ASP A 349 -10.10 27.27 0.34
N GLU A 350 -10.17 27.79 1.57
CA GLU A 350 -11.41 28.21 2.24
C GLU A 350 -12.19 29.29 1.50
N SER A 351 -11.53 30.13 0.70
CA SER A 351 -12.16 31.24 -0.03
C SER A 351 -12.98 30.77 -1.24
N VAL A 352 -12.78 29.53 -1.70
CA VAL A 352 -13.49 29.01 -2.87
C VAL A 352 -14.94 28.67 -2.50
N ASP A 353 -15.86 29.51 -2.96
CA ASP A 353 -17.31 29.33 -2.85
C ASP A 353 -17.98 29.05 -4.22
N LEU A 354 -19.28 28.79 -4.21
CA LEU A 354 -20.03 28.51 -5.46
C LEU A 354 -20.02 29.67 -6.44
N ASP A 355 -20.01 30.90 -5.95
CA ASP A 355 -20.08 32.11 -6.76
C ASP A 355 -18.73 32.36 -7.48
N SER A 356 -17.62 32.10 -6.80
CA SER A 356 -16.28 32.07 -7.37
C SER A 356 -16.17 30.99 -8.46
N MET A 357 -16.59 29.75 -8.18
CA MET A 357 -16.56 28.65 -9.14
C MET A 357 -17.38 28.92 -10.40
N THR A 358 -18.60 29.44 -10.24
CA THR A 358 -19.50 29.75 -11.38
C THR A 358 -19.07 30.95 -12.20
N ARG A 359 -18.17 31.79 -11.68
CA ARG A 359 -17.47 32.83 -12.44
C ARG A 359 -16.15 32.35 -13.05
N GLY A 360 -15.76 31.10 -12.82
CA GLY A 360 -14.47 30.56 -13.22
C GLY A 360 -13.30 31.18 -12.46
N LYS A 361 -13.54 31.64 -11.22
CA LYS A 361 -12.51 32.16 -10.32
C LYS A 361 -12.21 31.09 -9.28
N PHE A 362 -11.18 30.30 -9.53
CA PHE A 362 -10.70 29.25 -8.63
C PHE A 362 -9.17 29.11 -8.81
N PRO A 363 -8.46 28.50 -7.86
CA PRO A 363 -7.01 28.31 -7.97
C PRO A 363 -6.60 27.63 -9.28
N GLY A 364 -5.67 28.22 -10.03
CA GLY A 364 -5.21 27.69 -11.32
C GLY A 364 -6.08 28.03 -12.52
N ALA A 365 -7.19 28.75 -12.33
CA ALA A 365 -8.01 29.22 -13.44
C ALA A 365 -7.26 30.21 -14.35
N GLU A 366 -6.23 30.89 -13.84
CA GLU A 366 -5.32 31.75 -14.57
C GLU A 366 -4.44 31.01 -15.58
N ASP A 367 -4.13 29.74 -15.30
CA ASP A 367 -3.28 28.89 -16.15
C ASP A 367 -4.11 28.13 -17.20
N LEU A 368 -5.44 28.20 -17.11
CA LEU A 368 -6.37 27.63 -18.07
C LEU A 368 -6.62 28.54 -19.26
N LYS A 369 -6.84 27.93 -20.43
CA LYS A 369 -7.42 28.64 -21.57
C LYS A 369 -8.79 29.20 -21.16
N SER A 370 -9.09 30.41 -21.60
CA SER A 370 -10.36 31.07 -21.23
C SER A 370 -11.60 30.24 -21.63
N SER A 371 -11.52 29.48 -22.72
CA SER A 371 -12.58 28.55 -23.14
C SER A 371 -12.81 27.43 -22.13
N ASP A 372 -11.75 26.84 -21.59
CA ASP A 372 -11.85 25.73 -20.63
C ASP A 372 -12.36 26.22 -19.28
N ARG A 373 -11.84 27.36 -18.82
CA ARG A 373 -12.32 28.03 -17.61
C ARG A 373 -13.82 28.34 -17.69
N GLN A 374 -14.29 28.89 -18.82
CA GLN A 374 -15.71 29.18 -19.03
C GLN A 374 -16.56 27.91 -19.13
N ALA A 375 -16.04 26.84 -19.75
CA ALA A 375 -16.73 25.57 -19.84
C ALA A 375 -16.93 24.95 -18.45
N ILE A 376 -15.88 24.87 -17.63
CA ILE A 376 -15.95 24.36 -16.25
C ILE A 376 -16.97 25.17 -15.44
N ALA A 377 -16.89 26.51 -15.50
CA ALA A 377 -17.81 27.38 -14.78
C ALA A 377 -19.28 27.18 -15.22
N ARG A 378 -19.51 26.99 -16.52
CA ARG A 378 -20.84 26.72 -17.09
C ARG A 378 -21.37 25.36 -16.67
N ASP A 379 -20.52 24.33 -16.66
CA ASP A 379 -20.90 22.98 -16.27
C ASP A 379 -21.25 22.92 -14.78
N ILE A 380 -20.45 23.55 -13.93
CA ILE A 380 -20.77 23.71 -12.50
C ILE A 380 -22.11 24.44 -12.36
N LYS A 381 -22.30 25.58 -13.05
CA LYS A 381 -23.56 26.33 -13.01
C LYS A 381 -24.75 25.47 -13.40
N LYS A 382 -24.63 24.69 -14.48
CA LYS A 382 -25.67 23.76 -14.94
C LYS A 382 -25.99 22.69 -13.89
N THR A 383 -24.96 22.07 -13.31
CA THR A 383 -25.09 21.05 -12.26
C THR A 383 -25.83 21.62 -11.06
N ILE A 384 -25.38 22.76 -10.50
CA ILE A 384 -25.96 23.32 -9.28
C ILE A 384 -27.36 23.92 -9.49
N SER A 385 -27.73 24.28 -10.73
CA SER A 385 -29.09 24.72 -11.08
C SER A 385 -30.10 23.57 -11.17
N THR A 386 -29.66 22.31 -11.14
CA THR A 386 -30.57 21.16 -11.12
C THR A 386 -31.34 21.15 -9.79
N PRO A 387 -32.69 21.06 -9.78
CA PRO A 387 -33.48 21.17 -8.55
C PRO A 387 -33.05 20.21 -7.43
N LYS A 388 -32.66 18.98 -7.81
CA LYS A 388 -32.14 17.97 -6.87
C LYS A 388 -30.81 18.37 -6.24
N ILE A 389 -29.86 18.88 -7.02
CA ILE A 389 -28.56 19.32 -6.49
C ILE A 389 -28.73 20.60 -5.68
N ALA A 390 -29.55 21.54 -6.13
CA ALA A 390 -29.84 22.77 -5.39
C ALA A 390 -30.37 22.48 -3.97
N SER A 391 -31.28 21.51 -3.81
CA SER A 391 -31.80 21.13 -2.49
C SER A 391 -30.75 20.44 -1.61
N ILE A 392 -29.87 19.62 -2.19
CA ILE A 392 -28.73 19.01 -1.50
C ILE A 392 -27.76 20.10 -1.02
N LEU A 393 -27.40 21.05 -1.87
CA LEU A 393 -26.49 22.15 -1.55
C LEU A 393 -27.04 23.06 -0.44
N ALA A 394 -28.35 23.27 -0.39
CA ALA A 394 -28.99 24.03 0.69
C ALA A 394 -28.80 23.36 2.07
N ARG A 395 -28.87 22.02 2.12
CA ARG A 395 -28.57 21.25 3.34
C ARG A 395 -27.09 21.33 3.72
N LEU A 396 -26.20 21.19 2.73
CA LEU A 396 -24.75 21.18 2.92
C LEU A 396 -24.17 22.50 3.46
N ARG A 397 -24.79 23.65 3.16
CA ARG A 397 -24.31 24.96 3.65
C ARG A 397 -24.31 25.08 5.18
N ASN A 398 -25.15 24.31 5.87
CA ASN A 398 -25.28 24.36 7.32
C ASN A 398 -24.48 23.25 8.02
N GLU A 399 -23.73 22.43 7.28
CA GLU A 399 -23.01 21.29 7.83
C GLU A 399 -21.60 21.68 8.28
N THR A 400 -21.29 21.41 9.55
CA THR A 400 -19.93 21.46 10.08
C THR A 400 -19.04 20.34 9.53
N ILE A 401 -17.78 20.63 9.23
CA ILE A 401 -16.81 19.64 8.76
C ILE A 401 -15.97 19.16 9.94
N ILE A 402 -15.63 17.86 9.96
CA ILE A 402 -14.69 17.33 10.94
C ILE A 402 -13.31 17.89 10.64
N GLN A 403 -12.71 18.57 11.61
CA GLN A 403 -11.35 19.08 11.48
C GLN A 403 -10.35 18.06 12.04
N CYS A 404 -9.34 17.73 11.23
CA CYS A 404 -8.22 16.90 11.65
C CYS A 404 -6.98 17.77 11.90
N SER A 405 -6.29 17.53 13.01
CA SER A 405 -5.22 18.36 13.54
C SER A 405 -3.93 18.37 12.72
N LYS A 406 -3.69 17.37 11.87
CA LYS A 406 -2.55 17.30 10.95
C LYS A 406 -2.92 16.60 9.65
N SER A 407 -2.33 17.04 8.54
CA SER A 407 -2.41 16.32 7.26
C SER A 407 -1.39 15.17 7.20
N TYR A 408 -1.60 14.26 6.26
CA TYR A 408 -0.75 13.08 6.05
C TYR A 408 0.72 13.45 5.86
N ALA A 409 0.98 14.42 4.98
CA ALA A 409 2.32 14.84 4.62
C ALA A 409 3.06 15.64 5.71
N THR A 410 2.31 16.38 6.54
CA THR A 410 2.89 17.23 7.59
C THR A 410 3.19 16.44 8.87
N TYR A 411 2.55 15.29 9.07
CA TYR A 411 2.78 14.45 10.24
C TYR A 411 4.21 13.91 10.32
N TYR A 412 4.69 13.31 9.21
CA TYR A 412 6.00 12.66 9.18
C TYR A 412 7.19 13.62 9.05
N THR A 413 6.93 14.89 8.72
CA THR A 413 7.95 15.92 8.58
C THR A 413 8.09 16.81 9.82
N SER A 414 7.17 16.69 10.79
CA SER A 414 7.18 17.44 12.04
C SER A 414 8.28 16.92 12.97
N THR A 415 9.19 17.82 13.38
CA THR A 415 10.40 17.49 14.17
C THR A 415 10.18 17.40 15.69
N THR A 416 8.96 17.63 16.18
CA THR A 416 8.74 17.99 17.60
C THR A 416 8.19 16.88 18.49
N SER A 417 7.97 15.65 18.01
CA SER A 417 7.51 14.56 18.89
C SER A 417 7.88 13.15 18.42
N ARG A 418 7.87 12.21 19.38
CA ARG A 418 7.90 10.77 19.10
C ARG A 418 6.70 10.43 18.21
N LEU A 419 6.97 9.96 16.99
CA LEU A 419 5.92 9.54 16.06
C LEU A 419 5.15 8.35 16.65
N VAL A 420 3.83 8.48 16.68
CA VAL A 420 2.86 7.43 17.06
C VAL A 420 2.11 7.02 15.79
N CYS A 421 1.45 5.86 15.76
CA CYS A 421 0.67 5.52 14.57
C CYS A 421 -0.43 6.56 14.39
N PRO A 422 -0.48 7.30 13.27
CA PRO A 422 -1.50 8.32 13.10
C PRO A 422 -2.88 7.66 12.90
N GLY A 423 -3.85 8.07 13.70
CA GLY A 423 -5.15 7.41 13.84
C GLY A 423 -6.31 8.37 14.05
N ALA A 424 -7.48 7.83 14.40
CA ALA A 424 -8.75 8.56 14.54
C ALA A 424 -8.67 9.71 15.56
N TYR A 425 -7.85 9.53 16.60
CA TYR A 425 -7.61 10.49 17.68
C TYR A 425 -7.09 11.85 17.18
N MET A 426 -6.65 11.94 15.93
CA MET A 426 -6.17 13.18 15.33
C MET A 426 -7.30 14.07 14.81
N CYS A 427 -8.54 13.58 14.75
CA CYS A 427 -9.70 14.30 14.23
C CYS A 427 -10.72 14.60 15.33
N ASN A 428 -11.23 15.84 15.35
CA ASN A 428 -12.29 16.26 16.27
C ASN A 428 -13.66 16.04 15.63
N ALA A 429 -14.24 14.85 15.87
CA ALA A 429 -15.57 14.51 15.39
C ALA A 429 -16.66 14.90 16.43
N PRO A 430 -17.80 15.46 16.00
CA PRO A 430 -18.97 15.57 16.87
C PRO A 430 -19.46 14.18 17.24
N ARG A 431 -19.86 13.98 18.50
CA ARG A 431 -20.38 12.68 18.95
C ARG A 431 -21.81 12.46 18.49
N ASN A 432 -22.15 11.22 18.15
CA ASN A 432 -23.52 10.75 17.89
C ASN A 432 -24.28 11.59 16.85
N TYR A 433 -23.80 11.60 15.61
CA TYR A 433 -24.47 12.28 14.49
C TYR A 433 -25.00 11.29 13.45
N THR A 434 -26.12 11.64 12.81
CA THR A 434 -26.64 10.85 11.69
C THR A 434 -25.66 10.90 10.53
N CYS A 435 -25.24 9.73 10.06
CA CYS A 435 -24.27 9.58 8.99
C CYS A 435 -24.68 8.47 8.02
N ILE A 436 -24.14 8.53 6.82
CA ILE A 436 -24.08 7.40 5.92
C ILE A 436 -22.73 6.73 6.12
N LYS A 437 -22.73 5.44 6.48
CA LYS A 437 -21.54 4.63 6.72
C LYS A 437 -21.48 3.46 5.74
N SER A 438 -20.27 3.12 5.35
CA SER A 438 -19.93 1.92 4.59
C SER A 438 -20.32 0.67 5.37
N LYS A 439 -21.09 -0.26 4.77
CA LYS A 439 -21.45 -1.55 5.38
C LYS A 439 -20.33 -2.59 5.30
N THR A 440 -19.10 -2.12 5.09
CA THR A 440 -17.98 -2.97 4.80
C THR A 440 -17.39 -3.48 6.10
N ASN A 441 -17.45 -4.80 6.30
CA ASN A 441 -16.92 -5.47 7.48
C ASN A 441 -15.99 -6.62 7.08
N PHE A 442 -15.09 -6.97 7.98
CA PHE A 442 -14.24 -8.14 7.82
C PHE A 442 -14.98 -9.40 8.27
N LYS A 443 -15.14 -10.35 7.35
CA LYS A 443 -15.68 -11.67 7.65
C LYS A 443 -14.51 -12.64 7.85
N LEU A 444 -14.51 -13.34 8.98
CA LEU A 444 -13.58 -14.44 9.22
C LEU A 444 -13.84 -15.57 8.21
N LEU A 445 -12.80 -15.95 7.48
CA LEU A 445 -12.84 -17.03 6.49
C LEU A 445 -12.70 -18.39 7.16
N LYS A 446 -11.77 -18.50 8.13
CA LYS A 446 -11.51 -19.76 8.83
C LYS A 446 -10.86 -19.50 10.20
N TYR A 447 -11.49 -20.02 11.25
CA TYR A 447 -11.05 -19.84 12.65
C TYR A 447 -9.62 -20.33 12.91
N THR A 448 -9.18 -21.41 12.25
CA THR A 448 -7.83 -21.98 12.45
C THR A 448 -6.72 -21.18 11.78
N THR A 449 -7.06 -20.04 11.17
CA THR A 449 -6.13 -19.27 10.32
C THR A 449 -6.12 -17.79 10.68
N ASN A 450 -7.15 -17.29 11.36
CA ASN A 450 -7.40 -15.85 11.58
C ASN A 450 -7.30 -15.03 10.28
N PHE A 451 -7.79 -15.59 9.17
CA PHE A 451 -7.90 -14.86 7.91
C PHE A 451 -9.27 -14.24 7.79
N TYR A 452 -9.27 -12.96 7.46
CA TYR A 452 -10.46 -12.16 7.31
C TYR A 452 -10.51 -11.62 5.89
N GLN A 453 -11.67 -11.66 5.26
CA GLN A 453 -11.90 -10.98 3.99
C GLN A 453 -12.93 -9.88 4.14
N LEU A 454 -12.65 -8.76 3.51
CA LEU A 454 -13.59 -7.67 3.37
C LEU A 454 -14.85 -8.14 2.64
N GLU A 455 -16.01 -7.98 3.28
CA GLU A 455 -17.30 -8.18 2.64
C GLU A 455 -17.88 -6.83 2.28
N SER A 456 -17.82 -6.49 0.99
CA SER A 456 -18.42 -5.27 0.47
C SER A 456 -19.94 -5.44 0.39
N LYS A 457 -20.63 -4.64 1.20
CA LYS A 457 -22.06 -4.31 1.10
C LYS A 457 -22.09 -2.78 1.09
N GLY A 458 -22.99 -2.17 0.32
CA GLY A 458 -22.97 -0.73 0.00
C GLY A 458 -22.92 0.24 1.19
N PHE A 459 -23.98 1.03 1.37
CA PHE A 459 -24.00 2.07 2.41
C PHE A 459 -25.27 1.92 3.26
N GLU A 460 -25.20 2.30 4.54
CA GLU A 460 -26.34 2.47 5.44
C GLU A 460 -26.38 3.85 6.06
N SER A 461 -27.60 4.30 6.36
CA SER A 461 -27.83 5.34 7.34
C SER A 461 -27.71 4.76 8.75
N THR A 462 -26.90 5.39 9.60
CA THR A 462 -26.69 5.00 11.00
C THR A 462 -26.32 6.22 11.84
N VAL A 463 -26.07 6.01 13.13
CA VAL A 463 -25.50 7.02 14.03
C VAL A 463 -24.01 6.78 14.14
N CYS A 464 -23.21 7.73 13.67
CA CYS A 464 -21.76 7.70 13.82
C CYS A 464 -21.35 8.19 15.22
N PRO A 465 -20.36 7.55 15.84
CA PRO A 465 -19.91 7.84 17.21
C PRO A 465 -19.29 9.23 17.37
#